data_AF-A0A969WFT3-F1
#
_entry.id   AF-A0A969WFT3-F1
#
_cell.length_a   1.000
_cell.length_b   1.000
_cell.length_c   1.000
_cell.angle_alpha   90.00
_cell.angle_beta   90.00
_cell.angle_gamma   90.00
#
_symmetry.space_group_name_H-M   'P 1'
#
loop_
_entity.id
_entity.type
_entity.pdbx_description
1 polymer ?
#
loop_
_entity_poly.entity_id
_entity_poly.type
_entity_poly.pdbx_seq_one_letter_code
_entity_poly.pdbx_strand_id
1 'polypeptide(L)'
;MRKLFFSLVILSALILVLAACGGGGDNGGSSGGGGDEGGGTTAGNAENGEKLYKQTTIGSASAPGCITCHSLEEGVVLVGPSHYGLATRMETAVAGMSAEEYLHQSIVDPDAHITEGFTAGIMYQNYGAELPEAQINDLVAFLMTQNQ
;
A
#
# COMPACT_ATOMS: atom_id res chain seq x y z
N MET A 1 74.73 -7.82 -6.01
CA MET A 1 74.36 -6.46 -5.55
C MET A 1 74.03 -5.64 -6.79
N ARG A 2 72.79 -5.61 -7.28
CA ARG A 2 71.94 -4.42 -7.22
C ARG A 2 70.50 -4.84 -7.55
N LYS A 3 69.98 -5.84 -6.84
CA LYS A 3 68.55 -6.23 -6.82
C LYS A 3 67.67 -5.20 -6.09
N LEU A 4 68.11 -3.95 -6.02
CA LEU A 4 67.54 -2.87 -5.21
C LEU A 4 67.09 -1.66 -6.05
N PHE A 5 67.25 -1.69 -7.38
CA PHE A 5 66.82 -0.59 -8.26
C PHE A 5 65.50 -0.86 -9.01
N PHE A 6 64.94 -2.07 -8.92
CA PHE A 6 63.61 -2.35 -9.48
C PHE A 6 62.45 -2.00 -8.53
N SER A 7 62.76 -1.57 -7.30
CA SER A 7 61.76 -1.21 -6.27
C SER A 7 61.25 0.23 -6.35
N LEU A 8 61.62 1.03 -7.36
CA LEU A 8 61.25 2.47 -7.40
C LEU A 8 60.43 2.91 -8.62
N VAL A 9 59.99 1.99 -9.49
CA VAL A 9 59.20 2.37 -10.69
C VAL A 9 57.81 1.70 -10.73
N ILE A 10 57.50 0.82 -9.78
CA ILE A 10 56.14 0.29 -9.57
C ILE A 10 55.46 1.07 -8.42
N LEU A 11 55.46 2.40 -8.54
CA LEU A 11 54.65 3.30 -7.71
C LEU A 11 53.51 3.91 -8.54
N SER A 12 53.22 3.37 -9.72
CA SER A 12 52.13 3.83 -10.57
C SER A 12 51.03 2.78 -10.68
N ALA A 13 49.81 3.27 -10.43
CA ALA A 13 48.53 2.69 -10.79
C ALA A 13 48.07 1.49 -9.92
N LEU A 14 47.18 1.74 -8.96
CA LEU A 14 45.74 1.79 -9.24
C LEU A 14 45.00 1.94 -7.90
N ILE A 15 44.62 3.16 -7.52
CA ILE A 15 43.58 3.37 -6.49
C ILE A 15 42.50 4.25 -7.10
N LEU A 16 41.30 3.68 -7.08
CA LEU A 16 40.00 4.23 -7.42
C LEU A 16 39.75 5.58 -6.75
N VAL A 17 39.04 6.48 -7.42
CA VAL A 17 37.65 6.89 -7.08
C VAL A 17 37.13 7.75 -8.24
N LEU A 18 36.12 7.24 -8.96
CA LEU A 18 35.25 8.07 -9.81
C LEU A 18 34.28 8.80 -8.89
N ALA A 19 34.51 10.09 -8.65
CA ALA A 19 33.50 10.99 -8.11
C ALA A 19 32.75 11.62 -9.30
N ALA A 20 31.67 10.96 -9.74
CA ALA A 20 30.69 11.54 -10.63
C ALA A 20 29.79 12.48 -9.81
N CYS A 21 30.13 13.76 -9.77
CA CYS A 21 29.23 14.80 -9.27
C CYS A 21 28.27 15.17 -10.40
N GLY A 22 27.07 14.59 -10.36
CA GLY A 22 25.94 15.00 -11.18
C GLY A 22 25.34 16.29 -10.64
N GLY A 23 25.14 17.26 -11.53
CA GLY A 23 24.41 18.49 -11.25
C GLY A 23 23.00 18.45 -11.86
N GLY A 24 22.11 19.23 -11.24
CA GLY A 24 20.92 19.80 -11.89
C GLY A 24 19.58 19.30 -11.33
N GLY A 25 18.81 20.20 -10.70
CA GLY A 25 17.40 19.99 -10.39
C GLY A 25 16.92 20.67 -9.11
N ASP A 26 16.89 21.99 -9.11
CA ASP A 26 15.99 22.80 -8.28
C ASP A 26 14.53 22.46 -8.60
N ASN A 27 13.67 22.30 -7.57
CA ASN A 27 12.25 22.67 -7.63
C ASN A 27 11.60 22.60 -6.23
N GLY A 28 11.18 23.77 -5.75
CA GLY A 28 9.92 23.95 -5.05
C GLY A 28 9.83 23.45 -3.61
N GLY A 29 10.00 24.37 -2.66
CA GLY A 29 9.38 24.20 -1.35
C GLY A 29 7.86 24.15 -1.47
N SER A 30 7.23 23.33 -0.63
CA SER A 30 6.01 23.73 0.05
C SER A 30 5.81 22.87 1.28
N SER A 31 6.11 23.47 2.43
CA SER A 31 5.36 23.24 3.64
C SER A 31 3.88 23.50 3.35
N GLY A 32 3.04 22.47 3.41
CA GLY A 32 1.60 22.59 3.22
C GLY A 32 0.87 21.72 4.23
N GLY A 33 0.81 22.19 5.48
CA GLY A 33 -0.34 21.90 6.33
C GLY A 33 -1.50 22.75 5.84
N GLY A 34 -2.66 22.14 5.65
CA GLY A 34 -3.87 22.82 5.21
C GLY A 34 -4.89 21.79 4.75
N GLY A 35 -5.92 21.59 5.56
CA GLY A 35 -7.02 20.70 5.24
C GLY A 35 -7.75 21.16 3.98
N ASP A 36 -8.27 20.18 3.25
CA ASP A 36 -9.31 20.37 2.25
C ASP A 36 -10.39 19.33 2.54
N GLU A 37 -11.41 19.77 3.27
CA GLU A 37 -12.73 19.15 3.25
C GLU A 37 -13.36 19.49 1.89
N GLY A 38 -13.21 18.58 0.93
CA GLY A 38 -13.75 18.73 -0.41
C GLY A 38 -14.08 17.38 -1.00
N GLY A 39 -15.30 16.90 -0.75
CA GLY A 39 -15.86 15.70 -1.36
C GLY A 39 -15.74 15.76 -2.88
N GLY A 40 -14.82 14.96 -3.40
CA GLY A 40 -14.57 14.75 -4.82
C GLY A 40 -13.88 13.40 -4.96
N THR A 41 -14.52 12.49 -5.67
CA THR A 41 -14.05 11.13 -5.98
C THR A 41 -12.73 11.19 -6.77
N THR A 42 -11.61 11.33 -6.08
CA THR A 42 -10.31 11.06 -6.67
C THR A 42 -10.17 9.55 -6.78
N ALA A 43 -9.99 9.06 -8.01
CA ALA A 43 -9.66 7.67 -8.25
C ALA A 43 -8.40 7.30 -7.44
N GLY A 44 -8.46 6.18 -6.73
CA GLY A 44 -7.35 5.72 -5.89
C GLY A 44 -6.14 5.24 -6.70
N ASN A 45 -4.98 5.21 -6.06
CA ASN A 45 -3.73 4.68 -6.56
C ASN A 45 -3.48 3.28 -5.98
N ALA A 46 -3.54 2.25 -6.83
CA ALA A 46 -3.37 0.85 -6.42
C ALA A 46 -1.98 0.55 -5.82
N GLU A 47 -0.91 1.21 -6.27
CA GLU A 47 0.44 1.01 -5.70
C GLU A 47 0.55 1.55 -4.27
N ASN A 48 -0.11 2.68 -3.99
CA ASN A 48 -0.23 3.20 -2.63
C ASN A 48 -1.11 2.30 -1.77
N GLY A 49 -2.22 1.81 -2.34
CA GLY A 49 -3.11 0.86 -1.68
C GLY A 49 -2.40 -0.43 -1.29
N GLU A 50 -1.56 -0.97 -2.16
CA GLU A 50 -0.75 -2.16 -1.88
C GLU A 50 0.20 -1.92 -0.70
N LYS A 51 0.88 -0.77 -0.68
CA LYS A 51 1.79 -0.41 0.42
C LYS A 51 1.04 -0.28 1.74
N LEU A 52 -0.18 0.26 1.72
CA LEU A 52 -1.01 0.40 2.91
C LEU A 52 -1.55 -0.96 3.37
N TYR A 53 -2.04 -1.78 2.44
CA TYR A 53 -2.54 -3.14 2.69
C TYR A 53 -1.52 -4.01 3.43
N LYS A 54 -0.25 -3.91 3.01
CA LYS A 54 0.88 -4.70 3.53
C LYS A 54 1.42 -4.22 4.89
N GLN A 55 0.97 -3.10 5.42
CA GLN A 55 1.36 -2.66 6.75
C GLN A 55 0.64 -3.48 7.82
N THR A 56 1.30 -3.72 8.96
CA THR A 56 0.68 -4.43 10.09
C THR A 56 -0.25 -3.52 10.90
N THR A 57 -0.06 -2.22 10.81
CA THR A 57 -0.84 -1.19 11.50
C THR A 57 -1.01 0.02 10.58
N ILE A 58 -2.21 0.58 10.51
CA ILE A 58 -2.57 1.70 9.62
C ILE A 58 -3.41 2.76 10.36
N GLY A 59 -3.55 3.94 9.76
CA GLY A 59 -4.38 5.01 10.30
C GLY A 59 -3.84 5.67 11.57
N SER A 60 -4.57 6.69 12.03
CA SER A 60 -4.14 7.55 13.14
C SER A 60 -4.17 6.86 14.52
N ALA A 61 -5.02 5.83 14.71
CA ALA A 61 -5.11 5.09 15.97
C ALA A 61 -4.38 3.74 15.95
N SER A 62 -3.51 3.50 14.95
CA SER A 62 -2.81 2.21 14.78
C SER A 62 -3.77 1.02 14.64
N ALA A 63 -4.83 1.20 13.84
CA ALA A 63 -5.74 0.13 13.44
C ALA A 63 -4.97 -1.06 12.86
N PRO A 64 -5.47 -2.30 13.02
CA PRO A 64 -4.83 -3.46 12.39
C PRO A 64 -4.79 -3.28 10.86
N GLY A 65 -3.66 -3.55 10.24
CA GLY A 65 -3.55 -3.48 8.79
C GLY A 65 -4.15 -4.70 8.09
N CYS A 66 -4.61 -4.54 6.86
CA CYS A 66 -5.41 -5.53 6.13
C CYS A 66 -4.74 -6.91 6.04
N ILE A 67 -3.43 -6.94 5.78
CA ILE A 67 -2.63 -8.17 5.65
C ILE A 67 -2.64 -9.05 6.91
N THR A 68 -2.91 -8.47 8.08
CA THR A 68 -2.93 -9.23 9.35
C THR A 68 -4.14 -10.15 9.45
N CYS A 69 -5.20 -9.86 8.70
CA CYS A 69 -6.48 -10.59 8.75
C CYS A 69 -6.87 -11.22 7.41
N HIS A 70 -6.35 -10.71 6.28
CA HIS A 70 -6.76 -11.15 4.95
C HIS A 70 -5.54 -11.56 4.11
N SER A 71 -5.54 -12.81 3.64
CA SER A 71 -4.55 -13.30 2.68
C SER A 71 -4.88 -12.86 1.25
N LEU A 72 -3.85 -12.72 0.42
CA LEU A 72 -3.99 -12.60 -1.03
C LEU A 72 -3.86 -13.95 -1.74
N GLU A 73 -3.53 -15.02 -1.02
CA GLU A 73 -3.44 -16.38 -1.56
C GLU A 73 -4.81 -17.03 -1.66
N GLU A 74 -5.03 -17.81 -2.71
CA GLU A 74 -6.30 -18.50 -2.96
C GLU A 74 -6.68 -19.42 -1.78
N GLY A 75 -7.90 -19.26 -1.27
CA GLY A 75 -8.46 -20.12 -0.23
C GLY A 75 -7.83 -19.99 1.16
N VAL A 76 -6.81 -19.14 1.34
CA VAL A 76 -6.14 -18.97 2.64
C VAL A 76 -6.96 -18.04 3.53
N VAL A 77 -7.67 -18.62 4.49
CA VAL A 77 -8.38 -17.90 5.55
C VAL A 77 -7.43 -17.66 6.72
N LEU A 78 -7.35 -16.41 7.17
CA LEU A 78 -6.64 -16.04 8.40
C LEU A 78 -7.69 -15.76 9.49
N VAL A 79 -7.92 -14.48 9.79
CA VAL A 79 -9.04 -14.03 10.63
C VAL A 79 -10.27 -13.73 9.75
N GLY A 80 -10.04 -13.13 8.59
CA GLY A 80 -11.04 -12.84 7.55
C GLY A 80 -10.87 -13.72 6.30
N PRO A 81 -11.79 -13.61 5.33
CA PRO A 81 -11.70 -14.34 4.07
C PRO A 81 -10.49 -13.90 3.25
N SER A 82 -10.02 -14.78 2.37
CA SER A 82 -9.03 -14.42 1.34
C SER A 82 -9.58 -13.33 0.41
N HIS A 83 -8.70 -12.43 0.00
CA HIS A 83 -8.94 -11.41 -1.02
C HIS A 83 -8.50 -11.83 -2.42
N TYR A 84 -8.05 -13.08 -2.61
CA TYR A 84 -7.85 -13.62 -3.95
C TYR A 84 -9.15 -13.55 -4.76
N GLY A 85 -9.07 -13.03 -6.00
CA GLY A 85 -10.22 -12.86 -6.88
C GLY A 85 -11.36 -12.01 -6.30
N LEU A 86 -11.07 -11.12 -5.33
CA LEU A 86 -12.09 -10.37 -4.62
C LEU A 86 -12.91 -9.48 -5.54
N ALA A 87 -12.28 -8.70 -6.43
CA ALA A 87 -13.00 -7.74 -7.26
C ALA A 87 -14.09 -8.44 -8.11
N THR A 88 -13.72 -9.54 -8.77
CA THR A 88 -14.63 -10.37 -9.56
C THR A 88 -15.77 -10.94 -8.72
N ARG A 89 -15.50 -11.39 -7.49
CA ARG A 89 -16.55 -11.90 -6.60
C ARG A 89 -17.53 -10.80 -6.19
N MET A 90 -17.06 -9.56 -6.02
CA MET A 90 -17.88 -8.47 -5.51
C MET A 90 -18.77 -7.82 -6.58
N GLU A 91 -18.50 -8.01 -7.88
CA GLU A 91 -19.34 -7.50 -8.99
C GLU A 91 -20.83 -7.87 -8.87
N THR A 92 -21.13 -8.98 -8.20
CA THR A 92 -22.50 -9.50 -8.05
C THR A 92 -22.87 -9.81 -6.59
N ALA A 93 -22.04 -9.39 -5.63
CA ALA A 93 -22.28 -9.68 -4.22
C ALA A 93 -23.56 -9.02 -3.70
N VAL A 94 -23.85 -7.80 -4.15
CA VAL A 94 -25.06 -7.05 -3.79
C VAL A 94 -25.71 -6.51 -5.06
N ALA A 95 -26.99 -6.83 -5.25
CA ALA A 95 -27.72 -6.42 -6.44
C ALA A 95 -27.82 -4.89 -6.54
N GLY A 96 -27.31 -4.33 -7.64
CA GLY A 96 -27.34 -2.89 -7.90
C GLY A 96 -26.22 -2.08 -7.26
N MET A 97 -25.18 -2.75 -6.73
CA MET A 97 -23.98 -2.11 -6.18
C MET A 97 -22.76 -2.56 -6.98
N SER A 98 -21.84 -1.64 -7.31
CA SER A 98 -20.58 -2.00 -7.96
C SER A 98 -19.62 -2.68 -6.99
N ALA A 99 -18.60 -3.36 -7.53
CA ALA A 99 -17.54 -3.92 -6.71
C ALA A 99 -16.77 -2.82 -5.95
N GLU A 100 -16.51 -1.66 -6.57
CA GLU A 100 -15.86 -0.54 -5.88
C GLU A 100 -16.70 -0.02 -4.71
N GLU A 101 -18.01 0.17 -4.92
CA GLU A 101 -18.95 0.63 -3.89
C GLU A 101 -19.01 -0.37 -2.73
N TYR A 102 -19.11 -1.66 -3.02
CA TYR A 102 -19.12 -2.72 -2.01
C TYR A 102 -17.83 -2.71 -1.18
N LEU A 103 -16.67 -2.60 -1.83
CA LEU A 103 -15.38 -2.62 -1.15
C LEU A 103 -15.15 -1.37 -0.30
N HIS A 104 -15.55 -0.20 -0.80
CA HIS A 104 -15.51 1.03 -0.01
C HIS A 104 -16.40 0.90 1.23
N GLN A 105 -17.66 0.48 1.05
CA GLN A 105 -18.59 0.27 2.16
C GLN A 105 -18.05 -0.74 3.17
N SER A 106 -17.46 -1.84 2.71
CA SER A 106 -16.87 -2.86 3.60
C SER A 106 -15.70 -2.33 4.44
N ILE A 107 -15.05 -1.23 4.03
CA ILE A 107 -13.99 -0.59 4.83
C ILE A 107 -14.61 0.42 5.81
N VAL A 108 -15.55 1.26 5.38
CA VAL A 108 -16.11 2.33 6.22
C VAL A 108 -17.22 1.87 7.15
N ASP A 109 -17.90 0.76 6.83
CA ASP A 109 -18.96 0.11 7.58
C ASP A 109 -18.80 -1.42 7.50
N PRO A 110 -17.82 -2.01 8.22
CA PRO A 110 -17.41 -3.40 8.00
C PRO A 110 -18.46 -4.47 8.29
N ASP A 111 -19.49 -4.14 9.07
CA ASP A 111 -20.59 -5.06 9.40
C ASP A 111 -21.79 -4.91 8.44
N ALA A 112 -21.75 -3.99 7.46
CA ALA A 112 -22.82 -3.82 6.47
C ALA A 112 -23.09 -5.10 5.67
N HIS A 113 -22.03 -5.83 5.34
CA HIS A 113 -22.08 -7.07 4.56
C HIS A 113 -21.13 -8.11 5.14
N ILE A 114 -21.67 -9.01 5.95
CA ILE A 114 -20.87 -10.08 6.58
C ILE A 114 -20.82 -11.28 5.63
N THR A 115 -19.61 -11.67 5.23
CA THR A 115 -19.38 -12.85 4.40
C THR A 115 -19.80 -14.13 5.16
N GLU A 116 -20.41 -15.07 4.45
CA GLU A 116 -20.83 -16.36 5.02
C GLU A 116 -19.68 -17.05 5.75
N GLY A 117 -19.94 -17.50 6.98
CA GLY A 117 -18.95 -18.15 7.84
C GLY A 117 -18.13 -17.19 8.72
N PHE A 118 -18.30 -15.87 8.60
CA PHE A 118 -17.65 -14.86 9.45
C PHE A 118 -18.64 -14.19 10.42
N THR A 119 -18.12 -13.50 11.43
CA THR A 119 -18.91 -12.89 12.51
C THR A 119 -18.77 -11.37 12.51
N ALA A 120 -19.87 -10.67 12.82
CA ALA A 120 -19.90 -9.21 13.03
C ALA A 120 -18.89 -8.76 14.11
N GLY A 121 -18.38 -7.54 13.98
CA GLY A 121 -17.50 -6.92 14.98
C GLY A 121 -16.07 -7.47 15.01
N ILE A 122 -15.70 -8.38 14.10
CA ILE A 122 -14.34 -8.91 13.98
C ILE A 122 -13.45 -7.98 13.15
N MET A 123 -13.97 -7.48 12.02
CA MET A 123 -13.26 -6.47 11.24
C MET A 123 -13.26 -5.14 12.01
N TYR A 124 -12.14 -4.41 11.98
CA TYR A 124 -11.99 -3.18 12.76
C TYR A 124 -12.98 -2.10 12.32
N GLN A 125 -13.82 -1.63 13.23
CA GLN A 125 -15.04 -0.88 12.91
C GLN A 125 -14.80 0.60 12.58
N ASN A 126 -13.61 1.15 12.87
CA ASN A 126 -13.38 2.59 12.83
C ASN A 126 -12.45 3.05 11.69
N TYR A 127 -12.21 2.23 10.66
CA TYR A 127 -11.33 2.63 9.54
C TYR A 127 -11.79 3.94 8.88
N GLY A 128 -13.09 4.14 8.67
CA GLY A 128 -13.64 5.35 8.06
C GLY A 128 -13.40 6.64 8.86
N ALA A 129 -13.17 6.52 10.18
CA ALA A 129 -12.84 7.67 11.03
C ALA A 129 -11.32 7.90 11.13
N GLU A 130 -10.50 6.88 10.86
CA GLU A 130 -9.06 6.89 11.13
C GLU A 130 -8.18 6.98 9.89
N LEU A 131 -8.71 6.57 8.75
CA LEU A 131 -8.07 6.67 7.44
C LEU A 131 -8.66 7.88 6.70
N PRO A 132 -7.81 8.76 6.14
CA PRO A 132 -8.26 9.74 5.16
C PRO A 132 -8.94 9.04 3.97
N GLU A 133 -9.97 9.67 3.40
CA GLU A 133 -10.71 9.12 2.24
C GLU A 133 -9.78 8.72 1.08
N ALA A 134 -8.73 9.49 0.82
CA ALA A 134 -7.74 9.15 -0.20
C ALA A 134 -7.03 7.80 0.05
N GLN A 135 -6.75 7.46 1.32
CA GLN A 135 -6.16 6.17 1.68
C GLN A 135 -7.15 5.02 1.53
N ILE A 136 -8.44 5.27 1.80
CA ILE A 136 -9.52 4.31 1.56
C ILE A 136 -9.65 4.05 0.06
N ASN A 137 -9.65 5.10 -0.75
CA ASN A 137 -9.69 4.97 -2.21
C ASN A 137 -8.47 4.24 -2.76
N ASP A 138 -7.27 4.50 -2.24
CA ASP A 138 -6.06 3.76 -2.57
C ASP A 138 -6.21 2.26 -2.26
N LEU A 139 -6.73 1.89 -1.08
CA LEU A 139 -7.02 0.50 -0.70
C LEU A 139 -8.05 -0.14 -1.64
N VAL A 140 -9.16 0.54 -1.93
CA VAL A 140 -10.18 0.05 -2.86
C VAL A 140 -9.57 -0.17 -4.24
N ALA A 141 -8.77 0.78 -4.75
CA ALA A 141 -8.08 0.63 -6.03
C ALA A 141 -7.17 -0.59 -6.07
N PHE A 142 -6.42 -0.85 -4.98
CA PHE A 142 -5.62 -2.07 -4.87
C PHE A 142 -6.48 -3.35 -4.82
N LEU A 143 -7.56 -3.35 -4.04
CA LEU A 143 -8.47 -4.49 -3.92
C LEU A 143 -9.17 -4.81 -5.25
N MET A 144 -9.44 -3.79 -6.06
CA MET A 144 -9.96 -3.92 -7.43
C MET A 144 -8.97 -4.50 -8.43
N THR A 145 -7.68 -4.64 -8.06
CA THR A 145 -6.70 -5.40 -8.85
C THR A 145 -6.68 -6.89 -8.51
N GLN A 146 -7.37 -7.30 -7.44
CA GLN A 146 -7.42 -8.70 -7.02
C GLN A 146 -8.43 -9.47 -7.86
N ASN A 147 -8.04 -9.76 -9.10
CA ASN A 147 -8.86 -10.39 -10.12
C ASN A 147 -8.36 -11.82 -10.39
N GLN A 148 -9.22 -12.66 -10.93
CA GLN A 148 -8.83 -14.00 -11.41
C GLN A 148 -8.62 -14.00 -12.93
#